data_AF-A0A816HQL2-F1
#
_entry.id   AF-A0A816HQL2-F1
#
_cell.length_a   1.000
_cell.length_b   1.000
_cell.length_c   1.000
_cell.angle_alpha   90.00
_cell.angle_beta   90.00
_cell.angle_gamma   90.00
#
_symmetry.space_group_name_H-M   'P 1'
#
loop_
_entity.id
_entity.type
_entity.pdbx_description
1 polymer ?
#
loop_
_entity_poly.entity_id
_entity_poly.type
_entity_poly.pdbx_seq_one_letter_code
_entity_poly.pdbx_strand_id
1 'polypeptide(L)'
;PKKDGTKVQGNAINALLVNETVRDLIKLFDHPEPAAVQCHRCATNEADYWCDGDCRHCFCSDCWNTIHEVGQYRTHMRRSVGDRPRVVPQCQGHGDHSIQFWCEQCAREICGECQQTQHRDHSPVEITAYVKTIEEQVSAIWKEL
;
A
#
# COMPACT_ATOMS: atom_id res chain seq x y z
N PRO A 1 23.83 -14.03 -29.25
CA PRO A 1 24.33 -12.98 -28.32
C PRO A 1 23.45 -12.94 -27.06
N LYS A 2 23.88 -13.71 -26.05
CA LYS A 2 23.29 -13.71 -24.71
C LYS A 2 23.62 -12.34 -24.08
N LYS A 3 22.62 -11.58 -23.64
CA LYS A 3 22.86 -10.33 -22.92
C LYS A 3 22.72 -10.60 -21.42
N ASP A 4 23.84 -10.39 -20.74
CA ASP A 4 24.11 -10.53 -19.33
C ASP A 4 23.01 -10.00 -18.39
N GLY A 5 22.68 -10.83 -17.40
CA GLY A 5 21.73 -10.58 -16.33
C GLY A 5 22.35 -9.91 -15.10
N THR A 6 23.03 -8.77 -15.27
CA THR A 6 23.77 -8.13 -14.16
C THR A 6 23.33 -6.69 -13.86
N LYS A 7 22.12 -6.28 -14.26
CA LYS A 7 21.67 -4.87 -14.09
C LYS A 7 20.61 -4.65 -13.00
N VAL A 8 20.52 -5.53 -12.01
CA VAL A 8 19.44 -5.48 -11.00
C VAL A 8 19.89 -4.88 -9.66
N GLN A 9 21.20 -4.93 -9.32
CA GLN A 9 21.67 -4.57 -7.97
C GLN A 9 21.66 -3.06 -7.64
N GLY A 10 21.61 -2.17 -8.64
CA GLY A 10 21.53 -0.71 -8.41
C GLY A 10 20.11 -0.13 -8.31
N ASN A 11 19.08 -0.97 -8.39
CA ASN A 11 17.70 -0.52 -8.67
C ASN A 11 16.83 -0.40 -7.42
N ALA A 12 17.05 -1.20 -6.37
CA ALA A 12 16.16 -1.22 -5.21
C ALA A 12 16.32 -0.03 -4.24
N ILE A 13 17.56 0.37 -3.91
CA ILE A 13 17.77 1.58 -3.10
C ILE A 13 17.22 2.81 -3.83
N ASN A 14 17.44 2.90 -5.15
CA ASN A 14 16.88 3.99 -5.95
C ASN A 14 15.35 3.95 -5.96
N ALA A 15 14.73 2.78 -6.14
CA ALA A 15 13.27 2.64 -6.04
C ALA A 15 12.74 3.14 -4.69
N LEU A 16 13.40 2.83 -3.57
CA LEU A 16 13.04 3.37 -2.26
C LEU A 16 13.27 4.87 -2.09
N LEU A 17 14.38 5.38 -2.63
CA LEU A 17 14.81 6.75 -2.43
C LEU A 17 13.96 7.73 -3.25
N VAL A 18 13.58 7.35 -4.48
CA VAL A 18 12.94 8.25 -5.44
C VAL A 18 11.50 7.91 -5.82
N ASN A 19 11.00 6.68 -5.56
CA ASN A 19 9.60 6.34 -5.86
C ASN A 19 8.75 6.35 -4.58
N GLU A 20 8.03 7.45 -4.37
CA GLU A 20 7.11 7.63 -3.23
C GLU A 20 6.02 6.57 -3.19
N THR A 21 5.51 6.15 -4.35
CA THR A 21 4.44 5.16 -4.45
C THR A 21 4.93 3.78 -4.01
N VAL A 22 6.14 3.37 -4.41
CA VAL A 22 6.77 2.12 -3.96
C VAL A 22 6.98 2.12 -2.45
N ARG A 23 7.37 3.26 -1.87
CA ARG A 23 7.53 3.40 -0.41
C ARG A 23 6.21 3.23 0.34
N ASP A 24 5.14 3.82 -0.18
CA ASP A 24 3.81 3.70 0.44
C ASP A 24 3.23 2.29 0.27
N LEU A 25 3.50 1.62 -0.85
CA LEU A 25 3.18 0.21 -1.05
C LEU A 25 3.93 -0.70 -0.07
N ILE A 26 5.22 -0.46 0.19
CA ILE A 26 5.97 -1.21 1.20
C ILE A 26 5.32 -1.07 2.58
N LYS A 27 5.02 0.15 3.03
CA LYS A 27 4.28 0.35 4.31
C LYS A 27 2.92 -0.37 4.32
N LEU A 28 2.27 -0.46 3.16
CA LEU A 28 1.00 -1.15 3.01
C LEU A 28 1.16 -2.67 3.15
N PHE A 29 2.28 -3.27 2.77
CA PHE A 29 2.47 -4.73 2.72
C PHE A 29 3.37 -5.31 3.83
N ASP A 30 4.27 -4.52 4.43
CA ASP A 30 5.22 -4.91 5.48
C ASP A 30 4.56 -5.23 6.85
N HIS A 31 3.25 -4.99 6.99
CA HIS A 31 2.53 -5.20 8.25
C HIS A 31 1.44 -6.29 8.09
N PRO A 32 1.81 -7.59 8.17
CA PRO A 32 0.84 -8.69 8.19
C PRO A 32 0.05 -8.77 9.51
N GLU A 33 0.62 -8.29 10.62
CA GLU A 33 -0.07 -8.07 11.89
C GLU A 33 -0.58 -6.61 11.91
N PRO A 34 -1.81 -6.32 12.34
CA PRO A 34 -2.20 -4.93 12.55
C PRO A 34 -1.35 -4.38 13.69
N ALA A 35 -0.28 -3.65 13.36
CA ALA A 35 0.41 -2.79 14.31
C ALA A 35 -0.65 -1.97 15.05
N ALA A 36 -0.56 -1.89 16.37
CA ALA A 36 -1.54 -1.22 17.22
C ALA A 36 -1.92 0.15 16.61
N VAL A 37 -3.12 0.23 16.05
CA VAL A 37 -3.56 1.44 15.34
C VAL A 37 -4.11 2.39 16.37
N GLN A 38 -3.55 3.60 16.45
CA GLN A 38 -4.00 4.59 17.42
C GLN A 38 -5.39 5.14 17.05
N CYS A 39 -6.22 5.39 18.05
CA CYS A 39 -7.52 6.03 17.86
C CYS A 39 -7.36 7.43 17.25
N HIS A 40 -8.03 7.67 16.12
CA HIS A 40 -7.96 8.92 15.38
C HIS A 40 -8.43 10.14 16.18
N ARG A 41 -9.41 9.94 17.09
CA ARG A 41 -10.02 11.03 17.86
C ARG A 41 -9.21 11.41 19.11
N CYS A 42 -8.91 10.44 19.98
CA CYS A 42 -8.26 10.75 21.25
C CYS A 42 -6.73 10.72 21.18
N ALA A 43 -6.16 10.01 20.21
CA ALA A 43 -4.72 9.77 20.12
C ALA A 43 -4.09 9.23 21.43
N THR A 44 -4.88 8.57 22.29
CA THR A 44 -4.37 7.99 23.55
C THR A 44 -4.52 6.48 23.56
N ASN A 45 -5.69 6.00 23.15
CA ASN A 45 -6.02 4.58 23.18
C ASN A 45 -5.75 3.94 21.82
N GLU A 46 -5.51 2.63 21.85
CA GLU A 46 -5.56 1.80 20.65
C GLU A 46 -6.99 1.73 20.11
N ALA A 47 -7.11 1.62 18.79
CA ALA A 47 -8.37 1.51 18.09
C ALA A 47 -8.80 0.05 17.99
N ASP A 48 -10.05 -0.19 18.37
CA ASP A 48 -10.71 -1.49 18.23
C ASP A 48 -11.46 -1.59 16.90
N TYR A 49 -11.95 -0.45 16.41
CA TYR A 49 -12.91 -0.38 15.31
C TYR A 49 -12.47 0.52 14.17
N TRP A 50 -12.80 0.10 12.95
CA TRP A 50 -12.76 0.92 11.74
C TRP A 50 -14.17 1.31 11.31
N CYS A 51 -14.35 2.58 10.92
CA CYS A 51 -15.61 3.06 10.35
C CYS A 51 -15.61 2.85 8.83
N ASP A 52 -16.42 1.90 8.37
CA ASP A 52 -16.72 1.64 6.96
C ASP A 52 -17.90 2.51 6.51
N GLY A 53 -17.62 3.80 6.42
CA GLY A 53 -18.54 4.87 6.04
C GLY A 53 -17.74 6.11 5.66
N ASP A 54 -18.35 7.29 5.69
CA ASP A 54 -17.66 8.52 5.26
C ASP A 54 -16.53 8.95 6.20
N CYS A 55 -16.50 8.46 7.45
CA CYS A 55 -15.43 8.79 8.39
C CYS A 55 -14.08 8.22 7.98
N ARG A 56 -14.02 6.98 7.48
CA ARG A 56 -12.77 6.28 7.10
C ARG A 56 -11.64 6.43 8.14
N HIS A 57 -11.97 6.28 9.41
CA HIS A 57 -11.05 6.43 10.55
C HIS A 57 -11.18 5.26 11.53
N CYS A 58 -10.11 5.01 12.28
CA CYS A 58 -10.08 4.02 13.36
C CYS A 58 -10.38 4.68 14.71
N PHE A 59 -11.17 4.01 15.55
CA PHE A 59 -11.62 4.51 16.85
C PHE A 59 -11.46 3.44 17.92
N CYS A 60 -11.08 3.86 19.13
CA CYS A 60 -11.30 3.05 20.33
C CYS A 60 -12.80 2.94 20.62
N SER A 61 -13.19 1.96 21.43
CA SER A 61 -14.59 1.73 21.81
C SER A 61 -15.33 2.98 22.33
N ASP A 62 -14.72 3.75 23.22
CA ASP A 62 -15.34 4.95 23.80
C ASP A 62 -15.60 6.04 22.75
N CYS A 63 -14.61 6.28 21.88
CA CYS A 63 -14.73 7.25 20.80
C CYS A 63 -15.72 6.79 19.73
N TRP A 64 -15.84 5.48 19.50
CA TRP A 64 -16.84 4.92 18.59
C TRP A 64 -18.24 5.28 19.07
N ASN A 65 -18.59 4.91 20.29
CA ASN A 65 -19.95 5.11 20.83
C ASN A 65 -20.31 6.60 20.89
N THR A 66 -19.35 7.46 21.26
CA THR A 66 -19.55 8.91 21.31
C THR A 66 -19.95 9.52 19.96
N ILE A 67 -19.46 8.98 18.85
CA ILE A 67 -19.64 9.56 17.51
C ILE A 67 -20.70 8.84 16.69
N HIS A 68 -20.73 7.51 16.77
CA HIS A 68 -21.55 6.67 15.90
C HIS A 68 -22.86 6.22 16.56
N GLU A 69 -23.22 6.72 17.75
CA GLU A 69 -24.56 6.53 18.33
C GLU A 69 -25.49 7.73 18.08
N VAL A 70 -25.01 8.79 17.43
CA VAL A 70 -25.74 10.05 17.26
C VAL A 70 -25.87 10.49 15.81
N GLY A 71 -26.98 11.18 15.51
CA GLY A 71 -27.16 11.93 14.26
C GLY A 71 -27.02 11.11 12.98
N GLN A 72 -26.27 11.64 12.02
CA GLN A 72 -26.04 11.02 10.71
C GLN A 72 -25.06 9.85 10.74
N TYR A 73 -24.23 9.75 11.78
CA TYR A 73 -23.17 8.74 11.85
C TYR A 73 -23.67 7.38 12.35
N ARG A 74 -24.90 7.29 12.87
CA ARG A 74 -25.50 6.04 13.37
C ARG A 74 -25.68 4.94 12.34
N THR A 75 -25.67 5.29 11.06
CA THR A 75 -25.80 4.34 9.96
C THR A 75 -24.45 3.85 9.45
N HIS A 76 -23.34 4.40 9.96
CA HIS A 76 -22.01 3.95 9.56
C HIS A 76 -21.73 2.54 10.10
N MET A 77 -21.05 1.73 9.29
CA MET A 77 -20.79 0.33 9.63
C MET A 77 -19.52 0.18 10.46
N ARG A 78 -19.63 -0.55 11.58
CA ARG A 78 -18.49 -0.91 12.44
C ARG A 78 -17.80 -2.15 11.92
N ARG A 79 -16.49 -2.08 11.75
CA ARG A 79 -15.61 -3.22 11.41
C ARG A 79 -14.47 -3.33 12.41
N SER A 80 -13.80 -4.48 12.48
CA SER A 80 -12.53 -4.57 13.21
C SER A 80 -11.48 -3.73 12.50
N VAL A 81 -10.51 -3.18 13.23
CA VAL A 81 -9.35 -2.49 12.61
C VAL A 81 -8.61 -3.40 11.62
N GLY A 82 -8.54 -4.71 11.90
CA GLY A 82 -7.92 -5.68 10.99
C GLY A 82 -8.65 -5.84 9.65
N ASP A 83 -9.95 -5.51 9.59
CA ASP A 83 -10.75 -5.58 8.37
C ASP A 83 -10.62 -4.30 7.51
N ARG A 84 -9.87 -3.29 7.98
CA ARG A 84 -9.69 -2.04 7.24
C ARG A 84 -9.07 -2.34 5.87
N PRO A 85 -9.71 -1.92 4.77
CA PRO A 85 -9.18 -2.14 3.43
C PRO A 85 -7.79 -1.51 3.28
N ARG A 86 -6.84 -2.28 2.74
CA ARG A 86 -5.55 -1.75 2.29
C ARG A 86 -5.78 -1.00 0.98
N VAL A 87 -5.72 0.33 1.03
CA VAL A 87 -5.95 1.16 -0.15
C VAL A 87 -4.66 1.27 -0.95
N VAL A 88 -4.60 0.53 -2.07
CA VAL A 88 -3.52 0.65 -3.04
C VAL A 88 -3.65 1.97 -3.80
N PRO A 89 -2.58 2.77 -3.97
CA PRO A 89 -2.63 4.04 -4.68
C PRO A 89 -3.19 3.90 -6.11
N GLN A 90 -3.80 4.98 -6.58
CA GLN A 90 -4.36 5.05 -7.93
C GLN A 90 -3.26 5.22 -8.98
N CYS A 91 -3.51 4.74 -10.19
CA CYS A 91 -2.61 4.91 -11.32
C CYS A 91 -2.61 6.38 -11.78
N GLN A 92 -1.42 6.94 -11.99
CA GLN A 92 -1.25 8.32 -12.47
C GLN A 92 -1.91 8.57 -13.83
N GLY A 93 -2.00 7.55 -14.69
CA GLY A 93 -2.63 7.66 -16.01
C GLY A 93 -4.13 7.34 -16.03
N HIS A 94 -4.61 6.59 -15.04
CA HIS A 94 -6.00 6.12 -14.95
C HIS A 94 -6.47 6.26 -13.51
N GLY A 95 -7.01 7.44 -13.18
CA GLY A 95 -7.35 7.82 -11.80
C GLY A 95 -8.33 6.87 -11.10
N ASP A 96 -9.19 6.18 -11.85
CA ASP A 96 -10.16 5.25 -11.25
C ASP A 96 -9.59 3.84 -11.03
N HIS A 97 -8.38 3.55 -11.51
CA HIS A 97 -7.78 2.23 -11.46
C HIS A 97 -6.60 2.20 -10.48
N SER A 98 -6.65 1.30 -9.50
CA SER A 98 -5.51 1.05 -8.62
C SER A 98 -4.33 0.44 -9.38
N ILE A 99 -3.13 0.73 -8.89
CA ILE A 99 -1.91 0.08 -9.38
C ILE A 99 -1.99 -1.43 -9.15
N GLN A 100 -1.51 -2.20 -10.12
CA GLN A 100 -1.50 -3.65 -10.07
C GLN A 100 -0.11 -4.22 -10.40
N PHE A 101 0.69 -3.52 -11.20
CA PHE A 101 1.97 -4.03 -11.67
C PHE A 101 3.08 -2.99 -11.56
N TRP A 102 4.31 -3.48 -11.47
CA TRP A 102 5.53 -2.77 -11.80
C TRP A 102 5.97 -3.14 -13.23
N CYS A 103 6.21 -2.14 -14.08
CA CYS A 103 6.79 -2.37 -15.41
C CYS A 103 8.31 -2.24 -15.33
N GLU A 104 9.03 -3.32 -15.59
CA GLU A 104 10.50 -3.33 -15.46
C GLU A 104 11.20 -2.45 -16.50
N GLN A 105 10.71 -2.44 -17.74
CA GLN A 105 11.29 -1.65 -18.84
C GLN A 105 11.12 -0.16 -18.63
N CYS A 106 9.98 0.26 -18.07
CA CYS A 106 9.67 1.66 -17.83
C CYS A 106 10.04 2.13 -16.43
N ALA A 107 10.41 1.20 -15.54
CA ALA A 107 10.70 1.45 -14.14
C ALA A 107 9.60 2.27 -13.44
N ARG A 108 8.33 1.88 -13.64
CA ARG A 108 7.17 2.57 -13.06
C ARG A 108 6.02 1.62 -12.73
N GLU A 109 5.21 2.04 -11.79
CA GLU A 109 3.94 1.45 -11.43
C GLU A 109 2.84 1.71 -12.48
N ILE A 110 2.03 0.69 -12.76
CA ILE A 110 0.98 0.71 -13.76
C ILE A 110 -0.26 -0.07 -13.27
N CYS A 111 -1.44 0.29 -13.79
CA CYS A 111 -2.66 -0.52 -13.64
C CYS A 111 -2.82 -1.53 -14.80
N GLY A 112 -3.81 -2.41 -14.72
CA GLY A 112 -4.11 -3.38 -15.78
C GLY A 112 -4.51 -2.76 -17.13
N GLU A 113 -5.03 -1.53 -17.15
CA GLU A 113 -5.32 -0.83 -18.42
C GLU A 113 -4.04 -0.32 -19.07
N CYS A 114 -3.13 0.29 -18.30
CA CYS A 114 -1.80 0.66 -18.77
C CYS A 114 -1.08 -0.54 -19.39
N GLN A 115 -1.13 -1.71 -18.73
CA GLN A 115 -0.55 -2.95 -19.23
C GLN A 115 -1.09 -3.31 -20.62
N GLN A 116 -2.40 -3.23 -20.83
CA GLN A 116 -3.04 -3.66 -22.08
C GLN A 116 -2.90 -2.66 -23.25
N THR A 117 -2.74 -1.37 -22.93
CA THR A 117 -2.80 -0.27 -23.90
C THR A 117 -1.42 0.30 -24.24
N GLN A 118 -0.62 0.64 -23.23
CA GLN A 118 0.64 1.38 -23.38
C GLN A 118 1.87 0.51 -23.12
N HIS A 119 1.71 -0.59 -22.39
CA HIS A 119 2.79 -1.47 -21.94
C HIS A 119 2.60 -2.93 -22.36
N ARG A 120 1.91 -3.17 -23.50
CA ARG A 120 1.47 -4.51 -23.94
C ARG A 120 2.61 -5.52 -24.07
N ASP A 121 3.75 -5.06 -24.58
CA ASP A 121 4.92 -5.89 -24.87
C ASP A 121 6.04 -5.71 -23.83
N HIS A 122 5.74 -5.02 -22.73
CA HIS A 122 6.68 -4.88 -21.61
C HIS A 122 6.50 -6.03 -20.62
N SER A 123 7.43 -6.15 -19.68
CA SER A 123 7.50 -7.17 -18.63
C SER A 123 6.83 -6.58 -17.38
N PRO A 124 5.60 -7.02 -17.07
CA PRO A 124 4.94 -6.66 -15.83
C PRO A 124 5.35 -7.62 -14.71
N VAL A 125 5.55 -7.09 -13.53
CA VAL A 125 5.66 -7.85 -12.28
C VAL A 125 4.50 -7.44 -11.39
N GLU A 126 3.80 -8.40 -10.79
CA GLU A 126 2.76 -8.10 -9.79
C GLU A 126 3.31 -7.16 -8.71
N ILE A 127 2.57 -6.11 -8.38
CA ILE A 127 3.09 -5.03 -7.52
C ILE A 127 3.48 -5.55 -6.13
N THR A 128 2.73 -6.53 -5.60
CA THR A 128 3.01 -7.18 -4.32
C THR A 128 4.31 -7.99 -4.35
N ALA A 129 4.56 -8.71 -5.45
CA ALA A 129 5.78 -9.47 -5.66
C ALA A 129 7.01 -8.57 -5.83
N TYR A 130 6.82 -7.45 -6.55
CA TYR A 130 7.86 -6.43 -6.70
C TYR A 130 8.24 -5.81 -5.36
N VAL A 131 7.25 -5.36 -4.58
CA VAL A 131 7.45 -4.80 -3.23
C VAL A 131 8.24 -5.77 -2.33
N LYS A 132 7.84 -7.03 -2.28
CA LYS A 132 8.54 -8.06 -1.50
C LYS A 132 10.00 -8.23 -1.93
N THR A 133 10.26 -8.20 -3.24
CA THR A 133 11.62 -8.28 -3.78
C THR A 133 12.48 -7.09 -3.35
N ILE A 134 11.90 -5.87 -3.32
CA ILE A 134 12.60 -4.68 -2.83
C ILE A 134 12.92 -4.81 -1.33
N GLU A 135 11.97 -5.27 -0.52
CA GLU A 135 12.18 -5.51 0.92
C GLU A 135 13.32 -6.51 1.18
N GLU A 136 13.32 -7.64 0.46
CA GLU A 136 14.36 -8.66 0.55
C GLU A 136 15.74 -8.11 0.15
N GLN A 137 15.82 -7.35 -0.95
CA GLN A 137 17.08 -6.74 -1.39
C GLN A 137 17.61 -5.73 -0.37
N VAL A 138 16.74 -4.91 0.20
CA VAL A 138 17.11 -3.90 1.21
C VAL A 138 17.58 -4.59 2.49
N SER A 139 16.85 -5.60 2.97
CA SER A 139 17.25 -6.40 4.13
C SER A 139 18.62 -7.07 3.94
N ALA A 140 18.92 -7.55 2.73
CA ALA A 140 20.22 -8.12 2.42
C ALA A 140 21.35 -7.08 2.51
N ILE A 141 21.14 -5.88 1.97
CA ILE A 141 22.12 -4.78 2.01
C ILE A 141 22.48 -4.40 3.45
N TRP A 142 21.49 -4.29 4.34
CA TRP A 142 21.73 -3.96 5.75
C TRP A 142 22.48 -5.05 6.52
N LYS A 143 22.48 -6.31 6.05
CA LYS A 143 23.24 -7.41 6.67
C LYS A 143 24.70 -7.44 6.25
N GLU A 144 25.04 -6.79 5.14
CA GLU A 144 26.40 -6.73 4.59
C GLU A 144 27.18 -5.49 5.06
N LEU A 145 26.51 -4.57 5.77
CA LEU A 145 27.10 -3.38 6.43
C LEU A 145 27.45 -3.67 7.89
#